data_AF-A0A1I2B5X1-F1
#
_entry.id   AF-A0A1I2B5X1-F1
#
_cell.length_a   1.000
_cell.length_b   1.000
_cell.length_c   1.000
_cell.angle_alpha   90.00
_cell.angle_beta   90.00
_cell.angle_gamma   90.00
#
_symmetry.space_group_name_H-M   'P 1'
#
loop_
_entity.id
_entity.type
_entity.pdbx_description
1 polymer ?
#
loop_
_entity_poly.entity_id
_entity_poly.type
_entity_poly.pdbx_seq_one_letter_code
_entity_poly.pdbx_strand_id
1 'polypeptide(L)' 'MKKITIEIDTEYIPAVSLLKLAGVVESGGQASYEIEQGHVTMDGVVLKEKRKKVRPGSTVVLNHEYAIHVTG' A
#
# COMPACT_ATOMS: atom_id res chain seq x y z
N MET A 1 7.35 9.76 9.49
CA MET A 1 7.02 8.93 8.31
C MET A 1 8.28 8.40 7.66
N LYS A 2 8.43 7.08 7.58
CA LYS A 2 9.44 6.39 6.76
C LYS A 2 8.94 6.35 5.31
N LYS A 3 9.83 6.64 4.36
CA LYS A 3 9.52 6.63 2.93
C LYS A 3 10.10 5.37 2.29
N ILE A 4 9.30 4.69 1.49
CA ILE A 4 9.65 3.47 0.77
C ILE A 4 9.28 3.69 -0.69
N THR A 5 10.18 3.35 -1.60
CA THR A 5 9.90 3.37 -3.04
C THR A 5 9.88 1.94 -3.54
N ILE A 6 8.81 1.57 -4.24
CA ILE A 6 8.63 0.24 -4.82
C ILE A 6 8.46 0.41 -6.32
N GLU A 7 9.39 -0.17 -7.07
CA GLU A 7 9.31 -0.26 -8.52
C GLU A 7 8.50 -1.50 -8.90
N ILE A 8 7.54 -1.35 -9.82
CA ILE A 8 6.78 -2.46 -10.39
C ILE A 8 6.92 -2.45 -11.91
N ASP A 9 7.07 -3.63 -12.50
CA ASP A 9 7.14 -3.89 -13.94
C ASP A 9 5.77 -4.24 -14.55
N THR A 10 4.71 -4.08 -13.76
CA THR A 10 3.33 -4.39 -14.12
C THR A 10 2.47 -3.13 -14.16
N GLU A 11 1.34 -3.17 -14.88
CA GLU A 11 0.41 -2.02 -14.92
C GLU A 11 -0.08 -1.61 -13.52
N TYR A 12 -0.19 -2.57 -12.60
CA TYR A 12 -0.63 -2.33 -11.24
C TYR A 12 -0.18 -3.44 -10.29
N ILE A 13 -0.12 -3.11 -9.00
CA ILE A 13 0.03 -4.05 -7.89
C ILE A 13 -1.18 -3.95 -6.95
N PRO A 14 -1.73 -5.06 -6.43
CA PRO A 14 -2.77 -5.01 -5.39
C PRO A 14 -2.25 -4.36 -4.10
N ALA A 15 -3.06 -3.54 -3.43
CA ALA A 15 -2.67 -2.85 -2.20
C ALA A 15 -2.11 -3.80 -1.12
N VAL A 16 -2.76 -4.95 -0.87
CA VAL A 16 -2.25 -5.98 0.05
C VAL A 16 -0.86 -6.49 -0.35
N SER A 17 -0.65 -6.75 -1.65
CA SER A 17 0.64 -7.20 -2.16
C SER A 17 1.71 -6.12 -2.02
N LEU A 18 1.35 -4.85 -2.26
CA LEU A 18 2.24 -3.71 -2.09
C LEU A 18 2.69 -3.55 -0.64
N LEU A 19 1.78 -3.61 0.33
CA LEU A 19 2.13 -3.49 1.75
C LEU A 19 3.09 -4.61 2.17
N LYS A 20 2.84 -5.83 1.72
CA LYS A 20 3.73 -6.97 1.98
C LYS A 20 5.09 -6.78 1.29
N LEU A 21 5.10 -6.35 0.03
CA LEU A 21 6.33 -6.13 -0.74
C LEU A 21 7.18 -5.00 -0.14
N ALA A 22 6.54 -3.96 0.40
CA ALA A 22 7.18 -2.87 1.12
C ALA A 22 7.73 -3.28 2.49
N GLY A 23 7.45 -4.50 2.97
CA GLY A 23 7.91 -4.99 4.26
C GLY A 23 7.32 -4.26 5.47
N VAL A 24 6.19 -3.55 5.28
CA VAL A 24 5.52 -2.81 6.36
C VAL A 24 4.50 -3.65 7.13
N VAL A 25 4.24 -4.86 6.65
CA VAL A 25 3.38 -5.88 7.26
C VAL A 25 4.03 -7.25 7.07
N GLU A 26 3.82 -8.14 8.03
CA GLU A 26 4.43 -9.49 8.05
C GLU A 26 3.66 -10.49 7.19
N SER A 27 2.37 -10.26 6.95
CA SER A 27 1.52 -11.18 6.19
C SER A 27 0.43 -10.46 5.38
N GLY A 28 -0.12 -11.16 4.38
CA GLY A 28 -1.28 -10.65 3.63
C GLY A 28 -2.56 -10.53 4.48
N GLY A 29 -2.66 -11.33 5.56
CA GLY A 29 -3.74 -11.23 6.54
C GLY A 29 -3.67 -9.91 7.33
N GLN A 30 -2.46 -9.57 7.82
CA GLN A 30 -2.22 -8.28 8.48
C GLN A 30 -2.49 -7.11 7.53
N ALA A 31 -2.00 -7.16 6.30
CA ALA A 31 -2.29 -6.15 5.28
C ALA A 31 -3.80 -5.93 5.07
N SER A 32 -4.56 -7.02 5.02
CA SER A 32 -6.01 -6.98 4.84
C SER A 32 -6.69 -6.34 6.07
N TYR A 33 -6.25 -6.71 7.27
CA TYR A 33 -6.76 -6.16 8.52
C TYR A 33 -6.56 -4.64 8.58
N GLU A 34 -5.34 -4.13 8.32
CA GLU A 34 -5.06 -2.69 8.34
C GLU A 34 -5.92 -1.90 7.33
N ILE A 35 -6.15 -2.46 6.14
CA ILE A 35 -7.04 -1.85 5.13
C ILE A 35 -8.48 -1.84 5.63
N GLU A 36 -8.96 -2.96 6.19
CA GLU A 36 -10.33 -3.07 6.71
C GLU A 36 -10.57 -2.17 7.93
N GLN A 37 -9.54 -1.89 8.74
CA GLN A 37 -9.59 -0.91 9.83
C GLN A 37 -9.50 0.55 9.34
N GLY A 38 -9.25 0.78 8.05
CA GLY A 38 -9.12 2.13 7.50
C GLY A 38 -7.80 2.83 7.83
N HIS A 39 -6.78 2.07 8.25
CA HIS A 39 -5.45 2.58 8.57
C HIS A 39 -4.58 2.85 7.34
N VAL A 40 -5.05 2.41 6.17
CA VAL A 40 -4.35 2.57 4.89
C VAL A 40 -5.06 3.62 4.06
N THR A 41 -4.30 4.56 3.51
CA THR A 41 -4.78 5.54 2.53
C THR A 41 -4.00 5.44 1.25
N MET A 42 -4.63 5.77 0.13
CA MET A 42 -4.00 5.91 -1.18
C MET A 42 -4.32 7.31 -1.69
N ASP A 43 -3.30 8.10 -1.96
CA ASP A 43 -3.41 9.49 -2.42
C ASP A 43 -4.35 10.35 -1.55
N GLY A 44 -4.31 10.13 -0.23
CA GLY A 44 -5.12 10.83 0.77
C GLY A 44 -6.53 10.27 0.99
N VAL A 45 -6.94 9.24 0.26
CA VAL A 45 -8.25 8.59 0.41
C VAL A 45 -8.11 7.25 1.15
N VAL A 46 -8.92 7.03 2.19
CA VAL A 46 -8.94 5.76 2.92
C VAL A 46 -9.27 4.60 1.98
N LEU A 47 -8.36 3.62 1.94
CA LEU A 47 -8.54 2.38 1.21
C LEU A 47 -9.58 1.52 1.94
N LYS A 48 -10.71 1.26 1.28
CA LYS A 48 -11.74 0.33 1.79
C LYS A 48 -11.67 -1.05 1.13
N GLU A 49 -10.93 -1.17 0.03
CA GLU A 49 -10.85 -2.37 -0.79
C GLU A 49 -9.46 -2.99 -0.75
N LYS A 50 -9.32 -4.18 -0.17
CA LYS A 50 -8.02 -4.89 -0.06
C LYS A 50 -7.36 -5.27 -1.39
N ARG A 51 -8.15 -5.38 -2.47
CA ARG A 51 -7.67 -5.65 -3.83
C ARG A 51 -7.63 -4.41 -4.71
N LYS A 52 -7.63 -3.20 -4.13
CA LYS A 52 -7.48 -1.98 -4.92
C LYS A 52 -6.17 -2.05 -5.70
N LYS A 53 -6.25 -1.70 -6.98
CA LYS A 53 -5.11 -1.63 -7.87
C LYS A 53 -4.35 -0.35 -7.60
N VAL A 54 -3.10 -0.46 -7.17
CA VAL A 54 -2.16 0.65 -7.01
C VAL A 54 -1.30 0.71 -8.27
N ARG A 55 -1.19 1.88 -8.88
CA ARG A 55 -0.46 2.09 -10.13
C ARG A 55 0.80 2.93 -9.91
N PRO A 56 1.79 2.88 -10.81
CA PRO A 56 2.93 3.79 -10.76
C PRO A 56 2.48 5.26 -10.65
N GLY A 57 3.18 6.04 -9.85
CA GLY A 57 2.84 7.41 -9.48
C GLY A 57 1.95 7.54 -8.23
N SER A 58 1.31 6.45 -7.78
CA SER A 58 0.45 6.49 -6.58
C SER A 58 1.28 6.43 -5.30
N THR A 59 0.75 6.99 -4.21
CA THR A 59 1.34 6.88 -2.88
C THR A 59 0.38 6.25 -1.88
N VAL A 60 0.80 5.17 -1.25
CA VAL A 60 0.05 4.48 -0.20
C VAL A 60 0.65 4.80 1.17
N VAL A 61 -0.17 5.18 2.13
CA VAL A 61 0.25 5.51 3.50
C VAL A 61 -0.39 4.54 4.48
N LEU A 62 0.41 3.96 5.37
CA LEU A 62 -0.05 3.08 6.46
C LEU A 62 0.22 3.77 7.81
N ASN A 63 -0.84 3.91 8.63
CA ASN A 63 -0.79 4.40 10.02
C ASN A 63 -0.06 5.74 10.23
N HIS A 64 0.00 6.59 9.19
CA HIS A 64 0.86 7.78 9.15
C HIS A 64 2.34 7.53 9.49
N GLU A 65 2.78 6.27 9.48
CA GLU A 65 4.15 5.86 9.81
C GLU A 65 4.94 5.57 8.54
N TYR A 66 4.31 4.93 7.55
CA TYR A 66 4.95 4.54 6.29
C TYR A 66 4.28 5.25 5.11
N ALA A 67 5.09 5.76 4.19
CA ALA A 67 4.65 6.29 2.90
C ALA A 67 5.36 5.49 1.80
N ILE A 68 4.58 4.76 1.01
CA ILE A 68 5.03 3.85 -0.04
C ILE A 68 4.70 4.49 -1.38
N HIS A 69 5.72 4.95 -2.09
CA HIS A 69 5.58 5.49 -3.43
C HIS A 69 5.81 4.38 -4.45
N VAL A 70 4.88 4.20 -5.37
CA VAL A 70 5.00 3.21 -6.44
C VAL A 70 5.57 3.87 -7.68
N THR A 71 6.65 3.33 -8.22
CA THR A 71 7.26 3.71 -9.50
C THR A 71 7.14 2.55 -10.49
N GLY A 72 7.40 2.81 -11.76
CA GLY A 72 7.43 1.81 -12.82
C GLY A 72 8.20 2.31 -14.02
#